data_AF-A0A6N6MLP5-F1
#
_entry.id   AF-A0A6N6MLP5-F1
#
_cell.length_a   1.000
_cell.length_b   1.000
_cell.length_c   1.000
_cell.angle_alpha   90.00
_cell.angle_beta   90.00
_cell.angle_gamma   90.00
#
_symmetry.space_group_name_H-M   'P 1'
#
loop_
_entity.id
_entity.type
_entity.pdbx_description
1 polymer ?
#
loop_
_entity_poly.entity_id
_entity_poly.type
_entity_poly.pdbx_seq_one_letter_code
_entity_poly.pdbx_strand_id
1 'polypeptide(L)'
;MKAIKLSSFIRRDESKPTLRQRAASLKASAVRVLRKSNLSLSAPGSEEAKAQFHAASSKFDRRAIGGTQHLSDVLLHSDGTCWTKRSLGLALEEGAISVAEFVRLHPLACEREAFMDATARSLNLAVLHALAYGGEAQPDPDGGGEMDAVPAQPDKIAPHSDVAGPHRRSIVLGSLAGVATLPALAIPTFASSLAGASAEPHPDQALFDAEAEMVRTKAMLEAAEKANGEAHCAFWEGVGPCPALLVVKPWEHRVFGRVAQPWLKHKPHWAWIPRHEGDNGNPDPMAQAWTVEGLRSTIRDAVLLFGRGGQTPHLIREWRNLLPVAEAFESRRAEMDARFRCKELSAARKAASEAHHAAGVAFSDIPAKTLDGLAVKTRYLDQAAWHRMPSNWVSLLQSAALVSGVALREPDYDGAGWVKKWEGVGGTIKRRPVSQEVMFCAPSGPASSEAKAEVSRLVTELGANEVAINRWVRAQG
;
A
#
# COMPACT_ATOMS: atom_id res chain seq x y z
N MET A 1 -43.58 4.66 -44.18
CA MET A 1 -42.84 4.27 -42.96
C MET A 1 -43.69 4.58 -41.74
N LYS A 2 -44.08 3.57 -40.94
CA LYS A 2 -44.96 3.77 -39.76
C LYS A 2 -44.12 4.21 -38.55
N ALA A 3 -44.50 5.33 -37.94
CA ALA A 3 -43.85 5.87 -36.76
C ALA A 3 -44.03 4.93 -35.55
N ILE A 4 -42.92 4.46 -34.98
CA ILE A 4 -42.89 3.64 -33.78
C ILE A 4 -43.21 4.54 -32.58
N LYS A 5 -44.34 4.30 -31.91
CA LYS A 5 -44.75 5.03 -30.70
C LYS A 5 -43.91 4.57 -29.51
N LEU A 6 -42.99 5.43 -29.05
CA LEU A 6 -42.12 5.23 -27.87
C LEU A 6 -42.86 4.93 -26.56
N SER A 7 -44.18 5.15 -26.48
CA SER A 7 -44.98 4.86 -25.29
C SER A 7 -45.12 3.36 -24.98
N SER A 8 -44.82 2.46 -25.93
CA SER A 8 -44.83 1.01 -25.68
C SER A 8 -43.59 0.52 -24.92
N PHE A 9 -42.48 1.28 -24.91
CA PHE A 9 -41.25 0.91 -24.20
C PHE A 9 -41.27 1.25 -22.69
N ILE A 10 -42.29 1.99 -22.23
CA ILE A 10 -42.47 2.39 -20.83
C ILE A 10 -43.59 1.58 -20.16
N ARG A 11 -44.01 0.43 -20.72
CA ARG A 11 -44.86 -0.50 -19.98
C ARG A 11 -43.99 -1.34 -19.06
N ARG A 12 -44.00 -0.99 -17.77
CA ARG A 12 -43.39 -1.79 -16.71
C ARG A 12 -44.06 -3.17 -16.67
N ASP A 13 -43.23 -4.20 -16.74
CA ASP A 13 -43.59 -5.58 -16.54
C ASP A 13 -44.12 -5.78 -15.11
N GLU A 14 -45.43 -5.99 -14.96
CA GLU A 14 -46.12 -6.10 -13.66
C GLU A 14 -45.64 -7.30 -12.83
N SER A 15 -44.94 -8.24 -13.46
CA SER A 15 -44.33 -9.40 -12.79
C SER A 15 -43.03 -9.05 -12.03
N LYS A 16 -42.42 -7.87 -12.30
CA LYS A 16 -41.11 -7.52 -11.73
C LYS A 16 -41.27 -6.67 -10.46
N PRO A 17 -40.60 -7.05 -9.35
CA PRO A 17 -40.73 -6.34 -8.10
C PRO A 17 -40.22 -4.90 -8.25
N THR A 18 -41.05 -3.96 -7.81
CA THR A 18 -40.75 -2.53 -7.83
C THR A 18 -39.48 -2.23 -7.03
N LEU A 19 -38.79 -1.12 -7.35
CA LEU A 19 -37.62 -0.68 -6.59
C LEU A 19 -37.88 -0.59 -5.08
N ARG A 20 -39.10 -0.20 -4.70
CA ARG A 20 -39.53 -0.14 -3.30
C ARG A 20 -39.62 -1.52 -2.65
N GLN A 21 -40.14 -2.52 -3.36
CA GLN A 21 -40.18 -3.91 -2.91
C GLN A 21 -38.78 -4.53 -2.81
N ARG A 22 -37.88 -4.21 -3.77
CA ARG A 22 -36.47 -4.65 -3.71
C ARG A 22 -35.75 -4.04 -2.52
N ALA A 23 -35.93 -2.74 -2.27
CA ALA A 23 -35.36 -2.06 -1.11
C ALA A 23 -35.89 -2.62 0.22
N ALA A 24 -37.19 -2.95 0.28
CA ALA A 24 -37.79 -3.59 1.46
C ALA A 24 -37.23 -5.00 1.69
N SER A 25 -37.06 -5.80 0.63
CA SER A 25 -36.44 -7.14 0.71
C SER A 25 -34.97 -7.08 1.16
N LEU A 26 -34.21 -6.10 0.66
CA LEU A 26 -32.84 -5.83 1.08
C LEU A 26 -32.76 -5.41 2.55
N LYS A 27 -33.66 -4.51 2.99
CA LYS A 27 -33.74 -4.09 4.40
C LYS A 27 -34.12 -5.26 5.31
N ALA A 28 -35.05 -6.12 4.90
CA ALA A 28 -35.42 -7.32 5.65
C ALA A 28 -34.27 -8.34 5.72
N SER A 29 -33.51 -8.52 4.63
CA SER A 29 -32.31 -9.37 4.62
C SER A 29 -31.21 -8.81 5.50
N ALA A 30 -30.96 -7.50 5.47
CA ALA A 30 -29.98 -6.83 6.32
C ALA A 30 -30.34 -6.93 7.81
N VAL A 31 -31.62 -6.73 8.17
CA VAL A 31 -32.10 -6.90 9.55
C VAL A 31 -31.97 -8.36 10.01
N ARG A 32 -32.17 -9.33 9.12
CA ARG A 32 -32.00 -10.76 9.44
C ARG A 32 -30.53 -11.12 9.69
N VAL A 33 -29.60 -10.54 8.93
CA VAL A 33 -28.15 -10.69 9.14
C VAL A 33 -27.73 -10.05 10.48
N LEU A 34 -28.23 -8.85 10.78
CA LEU A 34 -27.96 -8.14 12.04
C LEU A 34 -28.61 -8.75 13.28
N ARG A 35 -29.69 -9.55 13.13
CA ARG A 35 -30.30 -10.29 14.24
C ARG A 35 -29.68 -11.68 14.46
N LYS A 36 -28.98 -12.23 13.46
CA LYS A 36 -28.34 -13.55 13.58
C LYS A 36 -27.04 -13.51 14.40
N SER A 37 -26.58 -12.33 14.78
CA SER A 37 -25.39 -12.06 15.61
C SER A 37 -25.65 -12.09 17.12
N ASN A 38 -26.79 -12.62 17.59
CA ASN A 38 -26.96 -13.02 19.00
C ASN A 38 -26.29 -14.39 19.27
N LEU A 39 -25.07 -14.58 18.76
CA LEU A 39 -24.20 -15.61 19.32
C LEU A 39 -23.76 -15.04 20.67
N SER A 40 -24.07 -15.76 21.75
CA SER A 40 -23.44 -15.55 23.04
C SER A 40 -21.94 -15.79 22.86
N LEU A 41 -21.20 -14.74 22.52
CA LEU A 41 -19.75 -14.81 22.35
C LEU A 41 -19.16 -15.05 23.74
N SER A 42 -18.36 -16.10 23.88
CA SER A 42 -17.61 -16.38 25.10
C SER A 42 -16.67 -15.22 25.41
N ALA A 43 -16.30 -15.07 26.68
CA ALA A 43 -15.34 -14.06 27.09
C ALA A 43 -13.99 -14.27 26.36
N PRO A 44 -13.31 -13.21 25.92
CA PRO A 44 -11.99 -13.33 25.29
C PRO A 44 -11.00 -14.06 26.20
N GLY A 45 -10.24 -14.99 25.63
CA GLY A 45 -9.24 -15.82 26.32
C GLY A 45 -9.82 -16.98 27.14
N SER A 46 -11.14 -17.15 27.20
CA SER A 46 -11.75 -18.21 28.01
C SER A 46 -11.58 -19.60 27.36
N GLU A 47 -11.57 -20.65 28.19
CA GLU A 47 -11.52 -22.03 27.73
C GLU A 47 -12.72 -22.37 26.83
N GLU A 48 -13.88 -21.76 27.07
CA GLU A 48 -15.04 -21.89 26.20
C GLU A 48 -14.81 -21.24 24.82
N ALA A 49 -14.09 -20.11 24.75
CA ALA A 49 -13.72 -19.48 23.46
C ALA A 49 -12.75 -20.36 22.68
N LYS A 50 -11.73 -20.92 23.35
CA LYS A 50 -10.78 -21.88 22.77
C LYS A 50 -11.48 -23.15 22.27
N ALA A 51 -12.36 -23.73 23.08
CA ALA A 51 -13.15 -24.90 22.71
C ALA A 51 -14.08 -24.63 21.51
N GLN A 52 -14.72 -23.46 21.46
CA GLN A 52 -15.54 -23.04 20.32
C GLN A 52 -14.71 -22.88 19.03
N PHE A 53 -13.52 -22.27 19.13
CA PHE A 53 -12.61 -22.15 18.00
C PHE A 53 -12.14 -23.52 17.48
N HIS A 54 -11.73 -24.43 18.36
CA HIS A 54 -11.34 -25.79 17.96
C HIS A 54 -12.50 -26.56 17.34
N ALA A 55 -13.70 -26.50 17.93
CA ALA A 55 -14.89 -27.14 17.37
C ALA A 55 -15.25 -26.58 15.98
N ALA A 56 -15.11 -25.26 15.78
CA ALA A 56 -15.30 -24.62 14.49
C ALA A 56 -14.23 -25.03 13.48
N SER A 57 -12.97 -25.17 13.90
CA SER A 57 -11.86 -25.63 13.06
C SER A 57 -12.06 -27.09 12.60
N SER A 58 -12.39 -28.00 13.52
CA SER A 58 -12.71 -29.39 13.17
C SER A 58 -13.95 -29.53 12.28
N LYS A 59 -14.86 -28.55 12.33
CA LYS A 59 -16.02 -28.47 11.42
C LYS A 59 -15.66 -27.86 10.07
N PHE A 60 -14.73 -26.91 10.06
CA PHE A 60 -14.15 -26.35 8.85
C PHE A 60 -13.46 -27.45 8.06
N ASP A 61 -12.57 -28.23 8.68
CA ASP A 61 -11.82 -29.30 8.01
C ASP A 61 -12.77 -30.31 7.35
N ARG A 62 -13.78 -30.78 8.08
CA ARG A 62 -14.80 -31.70 7.53
C ARG A 62 -15.54 -31.11 6.32
N ARG A 63 -15.89 -29.82 6.37
CA ARG A 63 -16.61 -29.15 5.28
C ARG A 63 -15.71 -28.83 4.10
N ALA A 64 -14.50 -28.37 4.36
CA ALA A 64 -13.49 -28.05 3.35
C ALA A 64 -13.11 -29.32 2.60
N ILE A 65 -12.71 -30.39 3.31
CA ILE A 65 -12.33 -31.67 2.72
C ILE A 65 -13.49 -32.26 1.91
N GLY A 66 -14.69 -32.37 2.50
CA GLY A 66 -15.84 -32.96 1.81
C GLY A 66 -16.37 -32.11 0.65
N GLY A 67 -16.30 -30.78 0.76
CA GLY A 67 -16.80 -29.85 -0.26
C GLY A 67 -15.87 -29.67 -1.45
N THR A 68 -14.56 -29.86 -1.25
CA THR A 68 -13.55 -29.70 -2.31
C THR A 68 -12.98 -31.02 -2.80
N GLN A 69 -13.49 -32.17 -2.35
CA GLN A 69 -12.92 -33.48 -2.67
C GLN A 69 -12.80 -33.72 -4.19
N HIS A 70 -13.81 -33.33 -4.96
CA HIS A 70 -13.80 -33.42 -6.42
C HIS A 70 -12.76 -32.51 -7.11
N LEU A 71 -12.29 -31.46 -6.43
CA LEU A 71 -11.24 -30.56 -6.90
C LEU A 71 -9.85 -31.05 -6.46
N SER A 72 -9.77 -31.68 -5.28
CA SER A 72 -8.52 -32.19 -4.71
C SER A 72 -7.81 -33.16 -5.64
N ASP A 73 -8.55 -34.07 -6.30
CA ASP A 73 -7.93 -35.07 -7.19
C ASP A 73 -7.25 -34.44 -8.42
N VAL A 74 -7.73 -33.27 -8.86
CA VAL A 74 -7.17 -32.54 -10.02
C VAL A 74 -6.10 -31.54 -9.60
N LEU A 75 -6.20 -31.01 -8.39
CA LEU A 75 -5.28 -30.02 -7.83
C LEU A 75 -4.15 -30.64 -7.01
N LEU A 76 -4.15 -31.96 -6.78
CA LEU A 76 -3.03 -32.60 -6.09
C LEU A 76 -1.78 -32.61 -6.98
N HIS A 77 -0.68 -32.18 -6.38
CA HIS A 77 0.66 -32.32 -6.91
C HIS A 77 1.19 -33.73 -6.64
N SER A 78 2.23 -34.13 -7.37
CA SER A 78 2.94 -35.41 -7.17
C SER A 78 3.59 -35.56 -5.78
N ASP A 79 3.77 -34.47 -5.03
CA ASP A 79 4.36 -34.47 -3.69
C ASP A 79 3.29 -34.52 -2.58
N GLY A 80 2.02 -34.63 -2.96
CA GLY A 80 0.87 -34.67 -2.04
C GLY A 80 0.36 -33.28 -1.61
N THR A 81 0.96 -32.18 -2.07
CA THR A 81 0.45 -30.82 -1.82
C THR A 81 -0.66 -30.46 -2.82
N CYS A 82 -1.49 -29.47 -2.50
CA CYS A 82 -2.52 -28.99 -3.42
C CYS A 82 -2.09 -27.69 -4.09
N TRP A 83 -2.30 -27.58 -5.40
CA TRP A 83 -2.18 -26.35 -6.16
C TRP A 83 -3.08 -25.26 -5.57
N THR A 84 -2.45 -24.16 -5.15
CA THR A 84 -3.11 -22.92 -4.75
C THR A 84 -3.00 -21.91 -5.88
N LYS A 85 -3.80 -20.85 -5.86
CA LYS A 85 -3.68 -19.76 -6.82
C LYS A 85 -2.25 -19.19 -6.83
N ARG A 86 -1.67 -19.04 -5.64
CA ARG A 86 -0.30 -18.51 -5.47
C ARG A 86 0.75 -19.48 -6.03
N SER A 87 0.68 -20.76 -5.67
CA SER A 87 1.69 -21.73 -6.13
C SER A 87 1.61 -21.98 -7.63
N LEU A 88 0.41 -21.92 -8.23
CA LEU A 88 0.26 -21.95 -9.69
C LEU A 88 0.91 -20.74 -10.38
N GLY A 89 0.80 -19.55 -9.80
CA GLY A 89 1.45 -18.34 -10.32
C GLY A 89 2.98 -18.48 -10.30
N LEU A 90 3.52 -18.91 -9.18
CA LEU A 90 4.97 -19.16 -9.02
C LEU A 90 5.47 -20.25 -9.98
N ALA A 91 4.76 -21.37 -10.09
CA ALA A 91 5.13 -22.46 -10.99
C ALA A 91 5.10 -22.03 -12.47
N LEU A 92 4.22 -21.11 -12.86
CA LEU A 92 4.21 -20.55 -14.20
C LEU A 92 5.42 -19.64 -14.44
N GLU A 93 5.76 -18.79 -13.47
CA GLU A 93 6.93 -17.89 -13.53
C GLU A 93 8.25 -18.67 -13.59
N GLU A 94 8.34 -19.77 -12.85
CA GLU A 94 9.49 -20.69 -12.83
C GLU A 94 9.55 -21.61 -14.06
N GLY A 95 8.49 -21.65 -14.88
CA GLY A 95 8.39 -22.55 -16.03
C GLY A 95 8.16 -24.03 -15.66
N ALA A 96 7.78 -24.30 -14.41
CA ALA A 96 7.47 -25.64 -13.90
C ALA A 96 6.13 -26.18 -14.43
N ILE A 97 5.23 -25.31 -14.88
CA ILE A 97 3.98 -25.67 -15.57
C ILE A 97 3.82 -24.89 -16.87
N SER A 98 3.15 -25.50 -17.83
CA SER A 98 2.82 -24.82 -19.09
C SER A 98 1.69 -23.80 -18.92
N VAL A 99 1.62 -22.81 -19.82
CA VAL A 99 0.48 -21.86 -19.87
C VAL A 99 -0.86 -22.59 -19.99
N ALA A 100 -0.91 -23.68 -20.77
CA ALA A 100 -2.10 -24.49 -20.94
C ALA A 100 -2.53 -25.18 -19.63
N GLU A 101 -1.59 -25.71 -18.87
CA GLU A 101 -1.86 -26.27 -17.54
C GLU A 101 -2.31 -25.20 -16.55
N PHE A 102 -1.67 -24.04 -16.56
CA PHE A 102 -2.08 -22.92 -15.71
C PHE A 102 -3.52 -22.49 -16.00
N VAL A 103 -3.89 -22.31 -17.28
CA VAL A 103 -5.26 -21.93 -17.69
C VAL A 103 -6.28 -22.99 -17.25
N ARG A 104 -5.91 -24.27 -17.27
CA ARG A 104 -6.76 -25.39 -16.81
C ARG A 104 -6.92 -25.43 -15.29
N LEU A 105 -5.83 -25.25 -14.54
CA LEU A 105 -5.80 -25.45 -13.07
C LEU A 105 -6.23 -24.20 -12.29
N HIS A 106 -5.93 -23.00 -12.79
CA HIS A 106 -6.18 -21.75 -12.08
C HIS A 106 -7.66 -21.51 -11.71
N PRO A 107 -8.65 -21.78 -12.59
CA PRO A 107 -10.07 -21.67 -12.22
C PRO A 107 -10.48 -22.62 -11.09
N LEU A 108 -9.96 -23.85 -11.09
CA LEU A 108 -10.25 -24.87 -10.08
C LEU A 108 -9.63 -24.49 -8.72
N ALA A 109 -8.40 -23.98 -8.73
CA ALA A 109 -7.75 -23.44 -7.53
C ALA A 109 -8.53 -22.25 -6.95
N CYS A 110 -9.01 -21.34 -7.82
CA CYS A 110 -9.88 -20.24 -7.43
C CYS A 110 -11.20 -20.71 -6.80
N GLU A 111 -11.83 -21.74 -7.36
CA GLU A 111 -13.07 -22.31 -6.84
C GLU A 111 -12.86 -22.94 -5.45
N ARG A 112 -11.80 -23.74 -5.30
CA ARG A 112 -11.40 -24.36 -4.03
C ARG A 112 -11.17 -23.31 -2.94
N GLU A 113 -10.37 -22.28 -3.22
CA GLU A 113 -10.08 -21.21 -2.26
C GLU A 113 -11.35 -20.41 -1.91
N ALA A 114 -12.17 -20.06 -2.90
CA ALA A 114 -13.44 -19.36 -2.66
C ALA A 114 -14.39 -20.17 -1.78
N PHE A 115 -14.44 -21.49 -1.95
CA PHE A 115 -15.21 -22.40 -1.12
C PHE A 115 -14.67 -22.47 0.32
N MET A 116 -13.35 -22.58 0.49
CA MET A 116 -12.70 -22.55 1.80
C MET A 116 -13.03 -21.24 2.53
N ASP A 117 -12.86 -20.10 1.88
CA ASP A 117 -13.13 -18.81 2.51
C ASP A 117 -14.61 -18.59 2.82
N ALA A 118 -15.52 -19.05 1.95
CA ALA A 118 -16.94 -19.06 2.26
C ALA A 118 -17.24 -19.93 3.51
N THR A 119 -16.59 -21.09 3.63
CA THR A 119 -16.73 -21.99 4.78
C THR A 119 -16.18 -21.35 6.05
N ALA A 120 -14.98 -20.76 6.01
CA ALA A 120 -14.35 -20.08 7.14
C ALA A 120 -15.22 -18.91 7.65
N ARG A 121 -15.76 -18.09 6.73
CA ARG A 121 -16.70 -17.01 7.07
C ARG A 121 -17.99 -17.55 7.67
N SER A 122 -18.55 -18.63 7.11
CA SER A 122 -19.79 -19.22 7.62
C SER A 122 -19.65 -19.77 9.05
N LEU A 123 -18.42 -20.10 9.46
CA LEU A 123 -18.07 -20.61 10.77
C LEU A 123 -17.48 -19.53 11.70
N ASN A 124 -17.38 -18.28 11.23
CA ASN A 124 -16.80 -17.15 11.97
C ASN A 124 -15.38 -17.44 12.53
N LEU A 125 -14.57 -18.21 11.81
CA LEU A 125 -13.26 -18.68 12.33
C LEU A 125 -12.36 -17.54 12.80
N ALA A 126 -12.26 -16.45 12.04
CA ALA A 126 -11.43 -15.30 12.40
C ALA A 126 -11.89 -14.62 13.70
N VAL A 127 -13.21 -14.51 13.92
CA VAL A 127 -13.77 -13.93 15.14
C VAL A 127 -13.52 -14.86 16.33
N LEU A 128 -13.72 -16.17 16.15
CA LEU A 128 -13.47 -17.16 17.20
C LEU A 128 -11.97 -17.25 17.55
N HIS A 129 -11.07 -17.13 16.58
CA HIS A 129 -9.63 -17.07 16.82
C HIS A 129 -9.25 -15.83 17.64
N ALA A 130 -9.75 -14.66 17.25
CA ALA A 130 -9.52 -13.42 17.99
C ALA A 130 -10.08 -13.48 19.41
N LEU A 131 -11.22 -14.16 19.63
CA LEU A 131 -11.75 -14.38 20.97
C LEU A 131 -10.93 -15.41 21.75
N ALA A 132 -10.46 -16.49 21.13
CA ALA A 132 -9.69 -17.52 21.80
C ALA A 132 -8.29 -17.04 22.22
N TYR A 133 -7.62 -16.21 21.41
CA TYR A 133 -6.21 -15.86 21.58
C TYR A 133 -5.90 -14.35 21.55
N GLY A 134 -6.88 -13.47 21.33
CA GLY A 134 -6.63 -12.03 21.17
C GLY A 134 -6.15 -11.30 22.42
N GLY A 135 -6.18 -11.94 23.59
CA GLY A 135 -5.60 -11.43 24.84
C GLY A 135 -4.22 -12.01 25.16
N GLU A 136 -3.81 -13.07 24.47
CA GLU A 136 -2.48 -13.69 24.60
C GLU A 136 -1.54 -12.97 23.62
N ALA A 137 -1.21 -11.71 23.90
CA ALA A 137 0.08 -11.21 23.45
C ALA A 137 1.12 -12.14 24.10
N GLN A 138 1.80 -12.94 23.29
CA GLN A 138 2.90 -13.80 23.74
C GLN A 138 3.77 -13.00 24.73
N PRO A 139 3.86 -13.38 26.01
CA PRO A 139 4.92 -12.84 26.84
C PRO A 139 6.24 -13.26 26.19
N ASP A 140 7.18 -12.31 26.06
CA ASP A 140 8.56 -12.60 25.70
C ASP A 140 9.06 -13.78 26.56
N PRO A 141 9.54 -14.88 25.96
CA PRO A 141 10.03 -16.03 26.70
C PRO A 141 11.46 -15.79 27.23
N ASP A 142 11.75 -14.61 27.80
CA ASP A 142 13.05 -14.28 28.41
C ASP A 142 12.90 -13.38 29.66
N GLY A 143 12.09 -13.86 30.61
CA GLY A 143 12.15 -13.44 32.01
C GLY A 143 12.80 -14.55 32.84
N GLY A 144 14.10 -14.41 33.13
CA GLY A 144 14.98 -15.44 33.65
C GLY A 144 14.50 -16.24 34.86
N GLY A 145 14.77 -17.54 34.81
CA GLY A 145 14.68 -18.51 35.89
C GLY A 145 15.68 -19.64 35.67
N GLU A 146 16.63 -19.73 36.59
CA GLU A 146 17.75 -20.68 36.67
C GLU A 146 17.26 -22.14 36.88
N MET A 147 17.68 -23.06 36.01
CA MET A 147 18.17 -24.44 36.28
C MET A 147 17.83 -25.50 35.21
N ASP A 148 18.92 -26.18 34.85
CA ASP A 148 19.11 -27.59 34.46
C ASP A 148 18.75 -28.12 33.06
N ALA A 149 19.79 -28.69 32.47
CA ALA A 149 19.85 -29.36 31.18
C ALA A 149 19.17 -30.74 31.17
N VAL A 150 18.62 -31.12 30.00
CA VAL A 150 18.60 -32.48 29.37
C VAL A 150 17.76 -32.40 28.05
N PRO A 151 18.01 -33.25 27.03
CA PRO A 151 18.13 -32.77 25.64
C PRO A 151 16.97 -33.09 24.68
N ALA A 152 16.96 -32.29 23.61
CA ALA A 152 16.49 -32.47 22.24
C ALA A 152 15.52 -33.63 21.88
N GLN A 153 14.37 -33.26 21.33
CA GLN A 153 13.67 -34.01 20.28
C GLN A 153 13.02 -33.07 19.24
N PRO A 154 12.81 -33.55 17.99
CA PRO A 154 12.75 -32.71 16.80
C PRO A 154 11.32 -32.37 16.33
N ASP A 155 11.27 -31.25 15.59
CA ASP A 155 10.34 -30.87 14.52
C ASP A 155 8.83 -31.10 14.69
N LYS A 156 8.13 -29.99 14.99
CA LYS A 156 6.77 -29.73 14.51
C LYS A 156 6.72 -28.36 13.84
N ILE A 157 6.88 -28.36 12.52
CA ILE A 157 6.60 -27.21 11.66
C ILE A 157 5.09 -26.99 11.69
N ALA A 158 4.66 -25.90 12.35
CA ALA A 158 3.31 -25.38 12.25
C ALA A 158 3.25 -24.37 11.09
N PRO A 159 2.30 -24.47 10.14
CA PRO A 159 2.13 -23.46 9.11
C PRO A 159 1.42 -22.23 9.71
N HIS A 160 2.09 -21.08 9.65
CA HIS A 160 1.53 -19.77 9.97
C HIS A 160 0.34 -19.45 9.07
N SER A 161 -0.81 -19.16 9.68
CA SER A 161 -2.05 -18.76 9.02
C SER A 161 -2.24 -17.24 9.05
N ASP A 162 -1.75 -16.53 8.03
CA ASP A 162 -2.19 -15.16 7.74
C ASP A 162 -3.34 -15.21 6.74
N VAL A 163 -4.58 -15.27 7.25
CA VAL A 163 -5.82 -15.20 6.46
C VAL A 163 -6.57 -13.92 6.80
N ALA A 164 -6.27 -12.86 6.06
CA ALA A 164 -7.16 -11.73 5.84
C ALA A 164 -7.16 -11.41 4.34
N GLY A 165 -8.11 -12.01 3.62
CA GLY A 165 -8.09 -12.11 2.15
C GLY A 165 -8.58 -10.89 1.36
N PRO A 166 -8.64 -11.00 0.01
CA PRO A 166 -9.37 -10.08 -0.86
C PRO A 166 -10.38 -10.81 -1.79
N HIS A 167 -11.65 -10.84 -1.38
CA HIS A 167 -12.77 -11.42 -2.13
C HIS A 167 -13.59 -10.39 -2.91
N ARG A 168 -13.08 -9.85 -4.02
CA ARG A 168 -13.91 -9.20 -5.07
C ARG A 168 -13.30 -9.30 -6.49
N ARG A 169 -12.37 -10.24 -6.71
CA ARG A 169 -11.45 -10.26 -7.87
C ARG A 169 -11.98 -10.95 -9.15
N SER A 170 -13.16 -11.58 -9.16
CA SER A 170 -13.49 -12.55 -10.22
C SER A 170 -14.65 -12.23 -11.17
N ILE A 171 -15.39 -11.12 -11.00
CA ILE A 171 -16.58 -10.88 -11.84
C ILE A 171 -16.26 -10.13 -13.16
N VAL A 172 -15.14 -9.41 -13.27
CA VAL A 172 -14.86 -8.60 -14.48
C VAL A 172 -14.05 -9.35 -15.55
N LEU A 173 -13.16 -10.28 -15.16
CA LEU A 173 -12.37 -11.08 -16.11
C LEU A 173 -13.18 -12.24 -16.74
N GLY A 174 -14.14 -12.80 -16.01
CA GLY A 174 -14.98 -13.91 -16.50
C GLY A 174 -16.00 -13.52 -17.57
N SER A 175 -16.35 -12.24 -17.70
CA SER A 175 -17.34 -11.77 -18.68
C SER A 175 -16.76 -11.36 -20.04
N LEU A 176 -15.44 -11.18 -20.16
CA LEU A 176 -14.79 -10.86 -21.44
C LEU A 176 -14.26 -12.09 -22.19
N ALA A 177 -14.03 -13.20 -21.49
CA ALA A 177 -13.60 -14.46 -22.11
C ALA A 177 -14.74 -15.24 -22.82
N GLY A 178 -15.99 -14.78 -22.72
CA GLY A 178 -17.16 -15.54 -23.16
C GLY A 178 -17.74 -15.21 -24.55
N VAL A 179 -17.26 -14.19 -25.27
CA VAL A 179 -17.92 -13.75 -26.54
C VAL A 179 -16.96 -13.48 -27.71
N ALA A 180 -15.65 -13.71 -27.58
CA ALA A 180 -14.75 -13.63 -28.72
C ALA A 180 -13.91 -14.90 -28.81
N THR A 181 -14.16 -15.70 -29.84
CA THR A 181 -13.14 -16.59 -30.42
C THR A 181 -11.91 -15.75 -30.74
N LEU A 182 -10.92 -15.75 -29.84
CA LEU A 182 -9.61 -15.17 -30.07
C LEU A 182 -8.96 -15.91 -31.25
N PRO A 183 -8.57 -15.24 -32.34
CA PRO A 183 -7.62 -15.84 -33.27
C PRO A 183 -6.31 -16.03 -32.53
N ALA A 184 -5.72 -17.21 -32.68
CA ALA A 184 -4.47 -17.60 -32.07
C ALA A 184 -3.41 -16.49 -32.18
N LEU A 185 -2.74 -16.22 -31.08
CA LEU A 185 -1.52 -15.41 -31.00
C LEU A 185 -0.52 -15.92 -32.05
N ALA A 186 -0.42 -15.20 -33.17
CA ALA A 186 0.63 -15.41 -34.14
C ALA A 186 1.94 -14.89 -33.55
N ILE A 187 2.83 -15.80 -33.18
CA ILE A 187 4.24 -15.54 -32.92
C ILE A 187 4.83 -15.00 -34.23
N PRO A 188 5.36 -13.77 -34.30
CA PRO A 188 5.99 -13.28 -35.52
C PRO A 188 7.44 -13.76 -35.56
N THR A 189 7.66 -15.03 -35.93
CA THR A 189 8.97 -15.54 -36.35
C THR A 189 9.14 -15.58 -37.88
N PHE A 190 8.25 -14.93 -38.62
CA PHE A 190 8.34 -14.80 -40.09
C PHE A 190 8.26 -13.34 -40.53
N ALA A 191 9.26 -12.53 -40.18
CA ALA A 191 9.47 -11.22 -40.80
C ALA A 191 10.97 -10.89 -40.86
N SER A 192 11.70 -11.62 -41.68
CA SER A 192 13.06 -11.23 -42.10
C SER A 192 13.28 -11.33 -43.61
N SER A 193 12.22 -11.28 -44.43
CA SER A 193 12.40 -11.31 -45.90
C SER A 193 11.56 -10.34 -46.73
N LEU A 194 11.02 -9.27 -46.14
CA LEU A 194 10.46 -8.15 -46.91
C LEU A 194 11.12 -6.84 -46.49
N ALA A 195 12.33 -6.62 -46.98
CA ALA A 195 12.94 -5.31 -47.00
C ALA A 195 12.12 -4.39 -47.93
N GLY A 196 11.37 -3.43 -47.37
CA GLY A 196 10.85 -2.32 -48.17
C GLY A 196 9.50 -1.73 -47.76
N ALA A 197 8.68 -2.39 -46.92
CA ALA A 197 7.45 -1.77 -46.42
C ALA A 197 7.70 -1.17 -45.04
N SER A 198 7.69 0.16 -44.92
CA SER A 198 7.65 0.79 -43.60
C SER A 198 6.32 0.40 -42.96
N ALA A 199 6.34 -0.60 -42.07
CA ALA A 199 5.17 -0.96 -41.29
C ALA A 199 4.72 0.30 -40.54
N GLU A 200 3.46 0.72 -40.75
CA GLU A 200 2.92 1.83 -39.99
C GLU A 200 3.04 1.50 -38.48
N PRO A 201 3.49 2.46 -37.66
CA PRO A 201 3.69 2.24 -36.24
C PRO A 201 2.36 1.85 -35.59
N HIS A 202 2.43 0.95 -34.60
CA HIS A 202 1.24 0.49 -33.89
C HIS A 202 0.46 1.68 -33.29
N PRO A 203 -0.88 1.71 -33.34
CA PRO A 203 -1.67 2.84 -32.81
C PRO A 203 -1.44 3.16 -31.33
N ASP A 204 -0.99 2.15 -30.55
CA ASP A 204 -0.57 2.25 -29.15
C ASP A 204 0.96 2.23 -28.95
N GLN A 205 1.76 2.53 -29.98
CA GLN A 205 3.23 2.53 -29.87
C GLN A 205 3.73 3.42 -28.72
N ALA A 206 3.15 4.61 -28.55
CA ALA A 206 3.51 5.51 -27.45
C ALA A 206 3.21 4.91 -26.06
N LEU A 207 2.17 4.07 -25.93
CA LEU A 207 1.86 3.38 -24.68
C LEU A 207 2.88 2.28 -24.39
N PHE A 208 3.29 1.52 -25.41
CA PHE A 208 4.32 0.50 -25.27
C PHE A 208 5.69 1.11 -24.96
N ASP A 209 6.04 2.23 -25.61
CA ASP A 209 7.27 2.96 -25.32
C ASP A 209 7.27 3.49 -23.87
N ALA A 210 6.13 3.96 -23.37
CA ALA A 210 5.98 4.39 -21.98
C ALA A 210 6.04 3.22 -20.99
N GLU A 211 5.48 2.05 -21.32
CA GLU A 211 5.63 0.82 -20.51
C GLU A 211 7.10 0.42 -20.41
N ALA A 212 7.81 0.39 -21.55
CA ALA A 212 9.23 0.08 -21.61
C ALA A 212 10.05 1.05 -20.76
N GLU A 213 9.77 2.36 -20.83
CA GLU A 213 10.45 3.36 -20.00
C GLU A 213 10.16 3.19 -18.51
N MET A 214 8.92 2.88 -18.14
CA MET A 214 8.56 2.60 -16.75
C MET A 214 9.30 1.36 -16.22
N VAL A 215 9.44 0.30 -17.01
CA VAL A 215 10.22 -0.89 -16.64
C VAL A 215 11.70 -0.56 -16.50
N ARG A 216 12.28 0.22 -17.43
CA ARG A 216 13.69 0.67 -17.34
C ARG A 216 13.95 1.48 -16.08
N THR A 217 13.13 2.49 -15.81
CA THR A 217 13.27 3.36 -14.63
C THR A 217 13.04 2.60 -13.32
N LYS A 218 12.16 1.60 -13.31
CA LYS A 218 11.99 0.70 -12.15
C LYS A 218 13.26 -0.07 -11.85
N ALA A 219 13.89 -0.69 -12.85
CA ALA A 219 15.15 -1.40 -12.68
C ALA A 219 16.27 -0.46 -12.19
N MET A 220 16.32 0.79 -12.68
CA MET A 220 17.26 1.81 -12.18
C MET A 220 16.99 2.17 -10.72
N LEU A 221 15.72 2.30 -10.32
CA LEU A 221 15.35 2.56 -8.94
C LEU A 221 15.77 1.41 -8.02
N GLU A 222 15.46 0.16 -8.38
CA GLU A 222 15.84 -1.02 -7.61
C GLU A 222 17.37 -1.12 -7.44
N ALA A 223 18.13 -0.86 -8.52
CA ALA A 223 19.59 -0.82 -8.46
C ALA A 223 20.11 0.30 -7.55
N ALA A 224 19.51 1.50 -7.60
CA ALA A 224 19.89 2.62 -6.75
C ALA A 224 19.51 2.40 -5.28
N GLU A 225 18.36 1.77 -5.01
CA GLU A 225 17.93 1.37 -3.67
C GLU A 225 18.88 0.35 -3.07
N LYS A 226 19.25 -0.68 -3.84
CA LYS A 226 20.23 -1.69 -3.43
C LYS A 226 21.59 -1.06 -3.12
N ALA A 227 22.14 -0.26 -4.04
CA ALA A 227 23.43 0.39 -3.84
C ALA A 227 23.42 1.35 -2.64
N ASN A 228 22.36 2.14 -2.47
CA ASN A 228 22.20 3.02 -1.32
C ASN A 228 22.04 2.23 -0.01
N GLY A 229 21.31 1.11 -0.02
CA GLY A 229 21.14 0.22 1.13
C GLY A 229 22.46 -0.41 1.57
N GLU A 230 23.21 -1.00 0.64
CA GLU A 230 24.54 -1.59 0.90
C GLU A 230 25.53 -0.55 1.44
N ALA A 231 25.59 0.63 0.83
CA ALA A 231 26.43 1.71 1.31
C ALA A 231 26.01 2.22 2.70
N HIS A 232 24.71 2.28 2.99
CA HIS A 232 24.19 2.69 4.29
C HIS A 232 24.49 1.64 5.39
N CYS A 233 24.41 0.35 5.07
CA CYS A 233 24.85 -0.72 5.98
C CYS A 233 26.36 -0.62 6.27
N ALA A 234 27.18 -0.56 5.23
CA ALA A 234 28.64 -0.43 5.36
C ALA A 234 29.05 0.86 6.10
N PHE A 235 28.31 1.95 5.90
CA PHE A 235 28.46 3.19 6.64
C PHE A 235 28.28 2.98 8.14
N TRP A 236 27.18 2.36 8.58
CA TRP A 236 26.93 2.17 10.00
C TRP A 236 27.87 1.14 10.64
N GLU A 237 28.25 0.10 9.89
CA GLU A 237 29.32 -0.83 10.30
C GLU A 237 30.66 -0.09 10.51
N GLY A 238 31.04 0.82 9.61
CA GLY A 238 32.29 1.59 9.70
C GLY A 238 32.27 2.67 10.79
N VAL A 239 31.12 3.29 11.04
CA VAL A 239 30.92 4.27 12.12
C VAL A 239 30.98 3.58 13.49
N GLY A 240 30.43 2.37 13.59
CA GLY A 240 30.29 1.65 14.85
C GLY A 240 29.14 2.15 15.73
N PRO A 241 28.94 1.56 16.91
CA PRO A 241 27.83 1.92 17.79
C PRO A 241 27.95 3.37 18.29
N CYS A 242 26.82 4.06 18.35
CA CYS A 242 26.80 5.39 18.96
C CYS A 242 27.09 5.28 20.46
N PRO A 243 28.00 6.10 21.02
CA PRO A 243 28.22 6.14 22.46
C PRO A 243 26.92 6.39 23.22
N ALA A 244 26.58 5.54 24.19
CA ALA A 244 25.34 5.64 24.96
C ALA A 244 25.15 7.01 25.64
N LEU A 245 26.26 7.67 25.98
CA LEU A 245 26.28 9.02 26.55
C LEU A 245 25.73 10.11 25.62
N LEU A 246 25.77 9.90 24.31
CA LEU A 246 25.23 10.84 23.32
C LEU A 246 23.74 10.61 23.05
N VAL A 247 23.18 9.47 23.45
CA VAL A 247 21.76 9.17 23.23
C VAL A 247 20.91 10.13 24.06
N VAL A 248 19.99 10.82 23.39
CA VAL A 248 19.11 11.80 24.00
C VAL A 248 18.21 11.11 25.03
N LYS A 249 18.24 11.59 26.28
CA LYS A 249 17.48 11.00 27.38
C LYS A 249 15.98 11.29 27.22
N PRO A 250 15.07 10.43 27.72
CA PRO A 250 13.62 10.66 27.60
C PRO A 250 13.13 11.98 28.20
N TRP A 251 13.80 12.48 29.26
CA TRP A 251 13.46 13.78 29.82
C TRP A 251 13.93 14.93 28.93
N GLU A 252 15.09 14.84 28.28
CA GLU A 252 15.58 15.84 27.32
C GLU A 252 14.61 15.92 26.14
N HIS A 253 14.19 14.77 25.60
CA HIS A 253 13.18 14.72 24.54
C HIS A 253 11.88 15.42 24.94
N ARG A 254 11.37 15.16 26.15
CA ARG A 254 10.15 15.80 26.66
C ARG A 254 10.30 17.30 26.87
N VAL A 255 11.45 17.74 27.38
CA VAL A 255 11.75 19.15 27.64
C VAL A 255 11.87 19.90 26.32
N PHE A 256 12.79 19.51 25.44
CA PHE A 256 13.01 20.22 24.19
C PHE A 256 11.86 20.05 23.19
N GLY A 257 11.12 18.93 23.26
CA GLY A 257 9.89 18.74 22.48
C GLY A 257 8.73 19.65 22.91
N ARG A 258 8.61 19.98 24.21
CA ARG A 258 7.58 20.91 24.73
C ARG A 258 7.99 22.38 24.62
N VAL A 259 9.29 22.67 24.59
CA VAL A 259 9.83 24.05 24.55
C VAL A 259 9.86 24.64 23.14
N ALA A 260 9.33 23.94 22.13
CA ALA A 260 8.95 24.52 20.84
C ALA A 260 7.73 25.48 20.96
N GLN A 261 7.75 26.35 21.98
CA GLN A 261 6.84 27.47 22.15
C GLN A 261 7.12 28.52 21.07
N PRO A 262 6.11 29.23 20.54
CA PRO A 262 6.27 30.14 19.40
C PRO A 262 7.37 31.22 19.56
N TRP A 263 7.66 31.63 20.80
CA TRP A 263 8.66 32.66 21.12
C TRP A 263 10.05 32.12 21.46
N LEU A 264 10.18 30.82 21.76
CA LEU A 264 11.45 30.14 21.99
C LEU A 264 11.66 29.16 20.83
N LYS A 265 12.17 29.67 19.71
CA LYS A 265 12.55 28.86 18.54
C LYS A 265 13.81 28.02 18.78
N HIS A 266 14.04 27.55 20.01
CA HIS A 266 15.14 26.66 20.29
C HIS A 266 14.72 25.22 20.05
N LYS A 267 15.20 24.65 18.94
CA LYS A 267 15.09 23.22 18.67
C LYS A 267 16.52 22.69 18.52
N PRO A 268 17.05 21.96 19.52
CA PRO A 268 18.38 21.39 19.40
C PRO A 268 18.44 20.47 18.17
N HIS A 269 19.58 20.53 17.48
CA HIS A 269 19.83 19.63 16.38
C HIS A 269 20.18 18.24 16.92
N TRP A 270 19.39 17.23 16.54
CA TRP A 270 19.64 15.84 16.89
C TRP A 270 19.80 15.03 15.61
N ALA A 271 20.68 14.05 15.65
CA ALA A 271 20.84 13.09 14.57
C ALA A 271 20.08 11.81 14.91
N TRP A 272 19.34 11.29 13.94
CA TRP A 272 18.80 9.94 14.04
C TRP A 272 19.93 8.93 13.85
N ILE A 273 20.01 7.98 14.78
CA ILE A 273 20.98 6.88 14.79
C ILE A 273 20.20 5.56 14.87
N PRO A 274 20.64 4.51 14.16
CA PRO A 274 20.10 3.18 14.39
C PRO A 274 20.42 2.77 15.83
N ARG A 275 19.43 2.20 16.52
CA ARG A 275 19.73 1.43 17.73
C ARG A 275 20.28 0.09 17.25
N HIS A 276 21.52 -0.20 17.59
CA HIS A 276 21.98 -1.58 17.57
C HIS A 276 21.52 -2.26 18.85
N GLU A 277 21.07 -3.51 18.71
CA GLU A 277 20.64 -4.44 19.76
C GLU A 277 19.20 -4.27 20.25
N GLY A 278 18.27 -4.74 19.41
CA GLY A 278 17.20 -5.61 19.91
C GLY A 278 17.40 -6.99 19.26
N ASP A 279 17.42 -8.07 20.04
CA ASP A 279 17.62 -9.46 19.59
C ASP A 279 16.55 -9.96 18.59
N ASN A 280 15.55 -9.13 18.31
CA ASN A 280 14.30 -9.56 17.68
C ASN A 280 14.30 -9.40 16.15
N GLY A 281 15.43 -9.07 15.52
CA GLY A 281 15.57 -8.94 14.05
C GLY A 281 14.73 -7.83 13.40
N ASN A 282 13.89 -7.13 14.14
CA ASN A 282 13.20 -5.93 13.70
C ASN A 282 14.12 -4.73 13.83
N PRO A 283 14.18 -3.84 12.82
CA PRO A 283 14.93 -2.59 12.94
C PRO A 283 14.35 -1.79 14.11
N ASP A 284 15.13 -1.74 15.20
CA ASP A 284 14.75 -1.05 16.43
C ASP A 284 14.47 0.44 16.10
N PRO A 285 13.48 1.09 16.75
CA PRO A 285 13.13 2.46 16.43
C PRO A 285 14.37 3.35 16.54
N MET A 286 14.63 4.14 15.49
CA MET A 286 15.79 5.03 15.47
C MET A 286 15.84 5.87 16.75
N ALA A 287 17.00 5.89 17.41
CA ALA A 287 17.21 6.76 18.55
C ALA A 287 17.71 8.13 18.07
N GLN A 288 17.54 9.14 18.90
CA GLN A 288 18.13 10.46 18.67
C GLN A 288 19.40 10.59 19.47
N ALA A 289 20.46 11.10 18.84
CA ALA A 289 21.73 11.41 19.46
C ALA A 289 22.02 12.91 19.41
N TRP A 290 22.71 13.39 20.43
CA TRP A 290 23.25 14.73 20.51
C TRP A 290 24.28 14.97 19.40
N THR A 291 24.07 16.04 18.65
CA THR A 291 25.05 16.56 17.69
C THR A 291 25.92 17.63 18.34
N VAL A 292 27.08 17.93 17.76
CA VAL A 292 27.95 19.00 18.26
C VAL A 292 27.23 20.34 18.20
N GLU A 293 26.54 20.62 17.09
CA GLU A 293 25.73 21.83 16.94
C GLU A 293 24.56 21.87 17.94
N GLY A 294 23.88 20.74 18.13
CA GLY A 294 22.84 20.56 19.14
C GLY A 294 23.34 20.90 20.53
N LEU A 295 24.45 20.31 20.97
CA LEU A 295 25.04 20.59 22.29
C LEU A 295 25.47 22.04 22.43
N ARG A 296 26.15 22.62 21.43
CA ARG A 296 26.61 24.02 21.46
C ARG A 296 25.43 24.99 21.56
N SER A 297 24.38 24.77 20.78
CA SER A 297 23.17 25.60 20.83
C SER A 297 22.46 25.45 22.18
N THR A 298 22.32 24.23 22.71
CA THR A 298 21.68 23.99 24.00
C THR A 298 22.47 24.59 25.16
N ILE A 299 23.80 24.49 25.16
CA ILE A 299 24.66 25.14 26.17
C ILE A 299 24.50 26.66 26.14
N ARG A 300 24.43 27.26 24.94
CA ARG A 300 24.24 28.71 24.76
C ARG A 300 22.91 29.17 25.35
N ASP A 301 21.85 28.41 25.08
CA ASP A 301 20.49 28.80 25.42
C ASP A 301 20.03 28.26 26.79
N ALA A 302 20.83 27.42 27.45
CA ALA A 302 20.50 26.76 28.72
C ALA A 302 20.01 27.72 29.81
N VAL A 303 20.67 28.88 29.96
CA VAL A 303 20.27 29.88 30.97
C VAL A 303 18.93 30.53 30.63
N LEU A 304 18.63 30.72 29.35
CA LEU A 304 17.34 31.25 28.90
C LEU A 304 16.22 30.21 29.10
N LEU A 305 16.54 28.93 28.88
CA LEU A 305 15.57 27.82 28.94
C LEU A 305 15.25 27.39 30.38
N PHE A 306 16.26 27.36 31.26
CA PHE A 306 16.16 26.76 32.60
C PHE A 306 16.41 27.74 33.74
N GLY A 307 16.77 29.00 33.42
CA GLY A 307 17.16 30.01 34.41
C GLY A 307 18.61 29.83 34.91
N ARG A 308 19.08 30.79 35.72
CA ARG A 308 20.48 30.85 36.20
C ARG A 308 20.79 29.90 37.37
N GLY A 309 19.77 29.45 38.09
CA GLY A 309 19.91 28.65 39.32
C GLY A 309 19.56 27.17 39.15
N GLY A 310 19.55 26.43 40.26
CA GLY A 310 19.12 25.03 40.27
C GLY A 310 20.09 24.09 39.54
N GLN A 311 19.53 23.19 38.72
CA GLN A 311 20.29 22.17 37.98
C GLN A 311 21.00 22.70 36.72
N THR A 312 20.71 23.93 36.27
CA THR A 312 21.23 24.46 35.00
C THR A 312 22.76 24.45 34.90
N PRO A 313 23.54 24.87 35.92
CA PRO A 313 25.00 24.80 35.85
C PRO A 313 25.54 23.36 35.73
N HIS A 314 24.84 22.39 36.33
CA HIS A 314 25.20 20.97 36.25
C HIS A 314 24.94 20.42 34.87
N LEU A 315 23.78 20.72 34.26
CA LEU A 315 23.46 20.33 32.89
C LEU A 315 24.42 20.94 31.87
N ILE A 316 24.76 22.23 32.01
CA ILE A 316 25.76 22.87 31.15
C ILE A 316 27.11 22.17 31.24
N ARG A 317 27.53 21.79 32.45
CA ARG A 317 28.79 21.06 32.66
C ARG A 317 28.72 19.66 32.03
N GLU A 318 27.62 18.94 32.21
CA GLU A 318 27.39 17.63 31.61
C GLU A 318 27.45 17.72 30.07
N TRP A 319 26.69 18.62 29.45
CA TRP A 319 26.70 18.81 28.00
C TRP A 319 28.06 19.26 27.46
N ARG A 320 28.81 20.09 28.20
CA ARG A 320 30.19 20.45 27.82
C ARG A 320 31.12 19.25 27.83
N ASN A 321 30.96 18.32 28.77
CA ASN A 321 31.74 17.10 28.81
C ASN A 321 31.40 16.14 27.65
N LEU A 322 30.19 16.23 27.08
CA LEU A 322 29.79 15.46 25.91
C LEU A 322 30.34 16.02 24.59
N LEU A 323 30.74 17.29 24.53
CA LEU A 323 31.20 17.93 23.28
C LEU A 323 32.36 17.17 22.60
N PRO A 324 33.45 16.80 23.29
CA PRO A 324 34.54 16.07 22.64
C PRO A 324 34.11 14.69 22.11
N VAL A 325 33.18 14.03 22.82
CA VAL A 325 32.64 12.72 22.42
C VAL A 325 31.77 12.86 21.17
N ALA A 326 30.93 13.90 21.12
CA ALA A 326 30.12 14.22 19.95
C ALA A 326 30.99 14.62 18.75
N GLU A 327 32.04 15.41 18.96
CA GLU A 327 32.99 15.83 17.91
C GLU A 327 33.73 14.62 17.31
N ALA A 328 34.21 13.70 18.15
CA ALA A 328 34.86 12.48 17.68
C ALA A 328 33.89 11.59 16.88
N PHE A 329 32.67 11.42 17.37
CA PHE A 329 31.64 10.61 16.70
C PHE A 329 31.20 11.23 15.36
N GLU A 330 30.97 12.54 15.31
CA GLU A 330 30.62 13.23 14.07
C GLU A 330 31.74 13.25 13.06
N SER A 331 32.99 13.42 13.50
CA SER A 331 34.16 13.36 12.61
C SER A 331 34.24 11.98 11.94
N ARG A 332 34.04 10.91 12.70
CA ARG A 332 33.99 9.55 12.17
C ARG A 332 32.82 9.33 11.20
N ARG A 333 31.63 9.86 11.53
CA ARG A 333 30.48 9.84 10.63
C ARG A 333 30.76 10.60 9.33
N ALA A 334 31.38 11.77 9.40
CA ALA A 334 31.73 12.55 8.21
C ALA A 334 32.76 11.80 7.33
N GLU A 335 33.74 11.15 7.95
CA GLU A 335 34.73 10.32 7.24
C GLU A 335 34.05 9.14 6.52
N MET A 336 33.17 8.41 7.22
CA MET A 336 32.47 7.27 6.61
C MET A 336 31.45 7.70 5.55
N ASP A 337 30.75 8.83 5.75
CA ASP A 337 29.81 9.40 4.77
C ASP A 337 30.53 9.74 3.45
N ALA A 338 31.75 10.30 3.55
CA ALA A 338 32.61 10.56 2.41
C ALA A 338 33.12 9.26 1.76
N ARG A 339 33.58 8.29 2.57
CA ARG A 339 34.11 7.01 2.10
C ARG A 339 33.08 6.18 1.32
N PHE A 340 31.86 6.09 1.83
CA PHE A 340 30.78 5.28 1.23
C PHE A 340 29.87 6.09 0.30
N ARG A 341 30.16 7.38 0.09
CA ARG A 341 29.43 8.27 -0.82
C ARG A 341 27.92 8.29 -0.54
N CYS A 342 27.51 8.19 0.72
CA CYS A 342 26.11 8.01 1.10
C CYS A 342 25.22 9.16 0.60
N LYS A 343 25.73 10.40 0.60
CA LYS A 343 25.03 11.56 0.02
C LYS A 343 24.77 11.42 -1.48
N GLU A 344 25.76 10.97 -2.24
CA GLU A 344 25.64 10.82 -3.70
C GLU A 344 24.68 9.68 -4.05
N LEU A 345 24.77 8.55 -3.33
CA LEU A 345 23.88 7.41 -3.53
C LEU A 345 22.44 7.71 -3.11
N SER A 346 22.24 8.47 -2.03
CA SER A 346 20.92 8.94 -1.62
C SER A 346 20.32 9.91 -2.66
N ALA A 347 21.14 10.81 -3.22
CA ALA A 347 20.72 11.67 -4.33
C ALA A 347 20.38 10.88 -5.60
N ALA A 348 21.18 9.87 -5.95
CA ALA A 348 20.92 8.99 -7.08
C ALA A 348 19.63 8.18 -6.90
N ARG A 349 19.39 7.63 -5.69
CA ARG A 349 18.13 6.96 -5.34
C ARG A 349 16.95 7.89 -5.48
N LYS A 350 17.07 9.13 -5.00
CA LYS A 350 16.02 10.14 -5.13
C LYS A 350 15.72 10.48 -6.59
N ALA A 351 16.76 10.68 -7.41
CA ALA A 351 16.61 10.95 -8.84
C ALA A 351 15.97 9.76 -9.59
N ALA A 352 16.37 8.53 -9.28
CA ALA A 352 15.77 7.33 -9.86
C ALA A 352 14.30 7.16 -9.44
N SER A 353 13.97 7.48 -8.18
CA SER A 353 12.59 7.47 -7.68
C SER A 353 11.73 8.53 -8.39
N GLU A 354 12.26 9.74 -8.57
CA GLU A 354 11.65 10.83 -9.34
C GLU A 354 11.41 10.42 -10.80
N ALA A 355 12.40 9.82 -11.46
CA ALA A 355 12.30 9.34 -12.83
C ALA A 355 11.26 8.21 -12.99
N HIS A 356 11.27 7.22 -12.10
CA HIS A 356 10.30 6.12 -12.11
C HIS A 356 8.88 6.62 -11.88
N HIS A 357 8.69 7.55 -10.94
CA HIS A 357 7.40 8.18 -10.70
C HIS A 357 6.91 8.94 -11.93
N ALA A 358 7.76 9.75 -12.57
CA ALA A 358 7.43 10.47 -13.79
C ALA A 358 7.04 9.53 -14.94
N ALA A 359 7.77 8.43 -15.12
CA ALA A 359 7.43 7.40 -16.11
C ALA A 359 6.08 6.73 -15.82
N GLY A 360 5.80 6.42 -14.55
CA GLY A 360 4.51 5.87 -14.13
C GLY A 360 3.32 6.81 -14.35
N VAL A 361 3.52 8.13 -14.16
CA VAL A 361 2.52 9.17 -14.49
C VAL A 361 2.30 9.24 -16.00
N ALA A 362 3.37 9.33 -16.79
CA ALA A 362 3.29 9.38 -18.25
C ALA A 362 2.59 8.13 -18.83
N PHE A 363 2.99 6.94 -18.36
CA PHE A 363 2.32 5.69 -18.72
C PHE A 363 0.84 5.72 -18.34
N SER A 364 0.48 6.21 -17.16
CA SER A 364 -0.91 6.28 -16.69
C SER A 364 -1.77 7.20 -17.55
N ASP A 365 -1.23 8.32 -18.03
CA ASP A 365 -2.00 9.34 -18.74
C ASP A 365 -2.31 8.98 -20.21
N ILE A 366 -1.55 8.07 -20.83
CA ILE A 366 -1.79 7.62 -22.21
C ILE A 366 -2.96 6.61 -22.24
N PRO A 367 -4.09 6.87 -22.92
CA PRO A 367 -5.16 5.90 -23.09
C PRO A 367 -4.81 4.87 -24.17
N ALA A 368 -5.23 3.62 -24.00
CA ALA A 368 -5.11 2.60 -25.03
C ALA A 368 -6.22 2.76 -26.10
N LYS A 369 -5.85 2.56 -27.36
CA LYS A 369 -6.73 2.60 -28.53
C LYS A 369 -7.07 1.21 -29.05
N THR A 370 -6.31 0.19 -28.65
CA THR A 370 -6.47 -1.21 -29.07
C THR A 370 -6.63 -2.16 -27.89
N LEU A 371 -7.03 -3.40 -28.18
CA LEU A 371 -7.11 -4.47 -27.19
C LEU A 371 -5.74 -4.78 -26.57
N ASP A 372 -4.66 -4.71 -27.36
CA ASP A 372 -3.30 -4.98 -26.88
C ASP A 372 -2.84 -3.91 -25.89
N GLY A 373 -3.10 -2.63 -26.19
CA GLY A 373 -2.85 -1.54 -25.26
C GLY A 373 -3.70 -1.63 -23.99
N LEU A 374 -4.96 -2.09 -24.10
CA LEU A 374 -5.82 -2.31 -22.94
C LEU A 374 -5.30 -3.46 -22.06
N ALA A 375 -4.78 -4.53 -22.66
CA ALA A 375 -4.15 -5.63 -21.94
C ALA A 375 -2.89 -5.17 -21.17
N VAL A 376 -2.08 -4.29 -21.75
CA VAL A 376 -0.95 -3.66 -21.06
C VAL A 376 -1.41 -2.88 -19.82
N LYS A 377 -2.46 -2.06 -19.95
CA LYS A 377 -3.04 -1.31 -18.82
C LYS A 377 -3.58 -2.21 -17.72
N THR A 378 -4.26 -3.31 -18.06
CA THR A 378 -4.84 -4.22 -17.06
C THR A 378 -3.77 -5.02 -16.32
N ARG A 379 -2.69 -5.46 -16.98
CA ARG A 379 -1.54 -6.09 -16.32
C ARG A 379 -0.90 -5.18 -15.28
N TYR A 380 -0.71 -3.90 -15.61
CA TYR A 380 -0.16 -2.92 -14.66
C TYR A 380 -1.06 -2.73 -13.42
N LEU A 381 -2.39 -2.73 -13.61
CA LEU A 381 -3.33 -2.60 -12.50
C LEU A 381 -3.40 -3.85 -11.61
N ASP A 382 -3.15 -5.04 -12.16
CA ASP A 382 -3.14 -6.27 -11.36
C ASP A 382 -1.94 -6.32 -10.40
N GLN A 383 -0.84 -5.63 -10.74
CA GLN A 383 0.33 -5.49 -9.89
C GLN A 383 0.14 -4.47 -8.75
N ALA A 384 -0.79 -3.51 -8.88
CA ALA A 384 -1.06 -2.52 -7.86
C ALA A 384 -2.00 -3.07 -6.77
N ALA A 385 -1.63 -2.90 -5.50
CA ALA A 385 -2.52 -3.27 -4.41
C ALA A 385 -3.80 -2.42 -4.44
N TRP A 386 -4.96 -3.04 -4.71
CA TRP A 386 -6.24 -2.34 -4.91
C TRP A 386 -6.67 -1.40 -3.77
N HIS A 387 -6.15 -1.56 -2.55
CA HIS A 387 -6.43 -0.62 -1.46
C HIS A 387 -5.68 0.72 -1.61
N ARG A 388 -4.65 0.77 -2.47
CA ARG A 388 -3.92 1.96 -2.93
C ARG A 388 -4.37 2.35 -4.35
N MET A 389 -5.67 2.23 -4.62
CA MET A 389 -6.26 2.56 -5.93
C MET A 389 -5.91 3.99 -6.35
N PRO A 390 -5.14 4.19 -7.44
CA PRO A 390 -4.79 5.53 -7.88
C PRO A 390 -5.99 6.18 -8.60
N SER A 391 -5.96 7.52 -8.68
CA SER A 391 -6.92 8.34 -9.42
C SER A 391 -6.91 8.12 -10.96
N ASN A 392 -6.07 7.21 -11.46
CA ASN A 392 -5.82 6.92 -12.88
C ASN A 392 -6.84 5.97 -13.55
N TRP A 393 -7.93 5.60 -12.86
CA TRP A 393 -9.03 4.82 -13.44
C TRP A 393 -9.69 5.49 -14.64
N VAL A 394 -9.55 6.80 -14.79
CA VAL A 394 -10.03 7.54 -15.97
C VAL A 394 -9.38 7.03 -17.25
N SER A 395 -8.06 6.83 -17.25
CA SER A 395 -7.34 6.36 -18.44
C SER A 395 -7.76 4.93 -18.79
N LEU A 396 -7.94 4.06 -17.79
CA LEU A 396 -8.45 2.70 -18.01
C LEU A 396 -9.89 2.71 -18.55
N LEU A 397 -10.78 3.49 -17.95
CA LEU A 397 -12.16 3.62 -18.40
C LEU A 397 -12.20 4.17 -19.83
N GLN A 398 -11.38 5.18 -20.13
CA GLN A 398 -11.26 5.74 -21.47
C GLN A 398 -10.70 4.72 -22.46
N SER A 399 -9.73 3.92 -22.04
CA SER A 399 -9.19 2.82 -22.84
C SER A 399 -10.28 1.80 -23.16
N ALA A 400 -11.03 1.35 -22.15
CA ALA A 400 -12.13 0.41 -22.33
C ALA A 400 -13.22 0.99 -23.24
N ALA A 401 -13.52 2.28 -23.12
CA ALA A 401 -14.48 3.00 -23.94
C ALA A 401 -14.04 3.14 -25.40
N LEU A 402 -12.79 3.55 -25.63
CA LEU A 402 -12.20 3.65 -26.97
C LEU A 402 -12.22 2.29 -27.68
N VAL A 403 -11.81 1.23 -26.98
CA VAL A 403 -11.75 -0.13 -27.52
C VAL A 403 -13.15 -0.72 -27.75
N SER A 404 -14.11 -0.44 -26.87
CA SER A 404 -15.49 -0.94 -27.02
C SER A 404 -16.37 -0.06 -27.93
N GLY A 405 -15.90 1.11 -28.35
CA GLY A 405 -16.68 2.11 -29.07
C GLY A 405 -17.79 2.77 -28.24
N VAL A 406 -17.83 2.53 -26.92
CA VAL A 406 -18.82 3.12 -26.01
C VAL A 406 -18.33 4.49 -25.57
N ALA A 407 -19.06 5.55 -25.93
CA ALA A 407 -18.74 6.89 -25.43
C ALA A 407 -18.90 6.93 -23.90
N LEU A 408 -17.83 7.26 -23.17
CA LEU A 408 -17.98 7.61 -21.77
C LEU A 408 -18.77 8.90 -21.67
N ARG A 409 -19.72 8.92 -20.74
CA ARG A 409 -20.31 10.17 -20.31
C ARG A 409 -19.21 10.94 -19.57
N GLU A 410 -18.72 12.02 -20.16
CA GLU A 410 -17.83 12.92 -19.43
C GLU A 410 -18.58 13.39 -18.18
N PRO A 411 -17.93 13.40 -17.00
CA PRO A 411 -18.54 14.02 -15.85
C PRO A 411 -18.72 15.51 -16.19
N ASP A 412 -19.97 15.99 -16.20
CA ASP A 412 -20.34 17.40 -16.41
C ASP A 412 -19.87 18.32 -15.25
N TYR A 413 -18.82 17.92 -14.52
CA TYR A 413 -18.31 18.63 -13.37
C TYR A 413 -17.35 19.74 -13.81
N ASP A 414 -17.73 20.98 -13.50
CA ASP A 414 -16.96 22.19 -13.80
C ASP A 414 -15.73 22.32 -12.88
N GLY A 415 -14.66 21.59 -13.23
CA GLY A 415 -13.38 21.64 -12.51
C GLY A 415 -12.76 23.05 -12.52
N ALA A 416 -12.96 23.81 -13.59
CA ALA A 416 -12.48 25.20 -13.70
C ALA A 416 -13.19 26.11 -12.70
N GLY A 417 -14.53 26.02 -12.64
CA GLY A 417 -15.35 26.75 -11.69
C GLY A 417 -15.06 26.36 -10.24
N TRP A 418 -14.74 25.08 -9.98
CA TRP A 418 -14.31 24.65 -8.65
C TRP A 418 -12.97 25.28 -8.26
N VAL A 419 -11.96 25.25 -9.13
CA VAL A 419 -10.63 25.85 -8.84
C VAL A 419 -10.76 27.35 -8.59
N LYS A 420 -11.56 28.05 -9.40
CA LYS A 420 -11.83 29.48 -9.21
C LYS A 420 -12.47 29.77 -7.85
N LYS A 421 -13.38 28.92 -7.37
CA LYS A 421 -13.98 29.04 -6.02
C LYS A 421 -12.95 28.76 -4.93
N TRP A 422 -12.09 27.75 -5.11
CA TRP A 422 -11.02 27.41 -4.18
C TRP A 422 -10.02 28.55 -3.99
N GLU A 423 -9.56 29.15 -5.09
CA GLU A 423 -8.67 30.31 -5.06
C GLU A 423 -9.40 31.55 -4.50
N GLY A 424 -10.69 31.71 -4.82
CA GLY A 424 -11.53 32.80 -4.31
C GLY A 424 -11.69 32.81 -2.79
N VAL A 425 -11.62 31.65 -2.12
CA VAL A 425 -11.62 31.57 -0.64
C VAL A 425 -10.21 31.70 -0.04
N GLY A 426 -9.19 31.98 -0.85
CA GLY A 426 -7.80 32.10 -0.42
C GLY A 426 -7.06 30.75 -0.35
N GLY A 427 -7.64 29.69 -0.91
CA GLY A 427 -6.94 28.42 -1.11
C GLY A 427 -5.83 28.59 -2.13
N THR A 428 -4.76 27.82 -2.00
CA THR A 428 -3.69 27.78 -3.02
C THR A 428 -3.55 26.37 -3.56
N ILE A 429 -3.18 26.25 -4.82
CA ILE A 429 -2.89 24.97 -5.46
C ILE A 429 -1.38 24.88 -5.64
N LYS A 430 -0.77 23.88 -5.02
CA LYS A 430 0.67 23.62 -5.13
C LYS A 430 0.88 22.30 -5.82
N ARG A 431 1.72 22.28 -6.84
CA ARG A 431 2.19 21.02 -7.40
C ARG A 431 3.46 20.60 -6.69
N ARG A 432 3.50 19.36 -6.21
CA ARG A 432 4.74 18.78 -5.72
C ARG A 432 5.68 18.60 -6.93
N PRO A 433 6.90 19.16 -6.90
CA PRO A 433 7.84 19.06 -8.03
C PRO A 433 8.14 17.60 -8.42
N VAL A 434 8.15 16.73 -7.41
CA VAL A 434 8.56 15.32 -7.54
C VAL A 434 7.40 14.42 -7.93
N SER A 435 6.28 14.49 -7.22
CA SER A 435 5.16 13.57 -7.44
C SER A 435 4.18 14.05 -8.51
N GLN A 436 4.31 15.29 -9.02
CA GLN A 436 3.28 15.96 -9.83
C GLN A 436 1.89 15.92 -9.16
N GLU A 437 1.83 15.62 -7.86
CA GLU A 437 0.61 15.62 -7.09
C GLU A 437 0.17 17.06 -6.90
N VAL A 438 -1.11 17.27 -7.18
CA VAL A 438 -1.79 18.53 -6.95
C VAL A 438 -2.20 18.54 -5.47
N MET A 439 -1.59 19.43 -4.69
CA MET A 439 -1.99 19.70 -3.31
C MET A 439 -2.86 20.95 -3.26
N PHE A 440 -4.05 20.79 -2.69
CA PHE A 440 -4.94 21.90 -2.36
C PHE A 440 -4.62 22.38 -0.95
N CYS A 441 -3.87 23.48 -0.84
CA CYS A 441 -3.50 24.07 0.43
C CYS A 441 -4.62 25.01 0.90
N ALA A 442 -5.23 24.67 2.04
CA ALA A 442 -6.27 25.50 2.65
C ALA A 442 -5.74 26.92 2.98
N PRO A 443 -6.62 27.94 3.02
CA PRO A 443 -6.22 29.31 3.33
C PRO A 443 -5.53 29.39 4.70
N SER A 444 -4.37 30.05 4.77
CA SER A 444 -3.66 30.30 6.02
C SER A 444 -4.02 31.69 6.57
N GLY A 445 -4.84 31.76 7.62
CA GLY A 445 -5.19 33.01 8.31
C GLY A 445 -6.46 32.95 9.15
N PRO A 446 -6.83 34.02 9.88
CA PRO A 446 -8.10 34.11 10.58
C PRO A 446 -9.25 34.22 9.56
N ALA A 447 -9.77 33.07 9.13
CA ALA A 447 -10.91 33.00 8.23
C ALA A 447 -12.23 33.27 8.99
N SER A 448 -13.15 34.00 8.35
CA SER A 448 -14.53 34.14 8.82
C SER A 448 -15.21 32.77 8.94
N SER A 449 -16.25 32.65 9.76
CA SER A 449 -17.04 31.41 9.89
C SER A 449 -17.60 30.94 8.53
N GLU A 450 -18.00 31.89 7.68
CA GLU A 450 -18.49 31.65 6.33
C GLU A 450 -17.40 31.09 5.41
N ALA A 451 -16.19 31.67 5.42
CA ALA A 451 -15.05 31.14 4.65
C ALA A 451 -14.66 29.73 5.10
N LYS A 452 -14.74 29.42 6.41
CA LYS A 452 -14.49 28.06 6.93
C LYS A 452 -15.54 27.05 6.45
N ALA A 453 -16.82 27.45 6.44
CA ALA A 453 -17.91 26.61 5.94
C ALA A 453 -17.73 26.33 4.44
N GLU A 454 -17.35 27.35 3.66
CA GLU A 454 -17.11 27.22 2.23
C GLU A 454 -15.88 26.35 1.92
N VAL A 455 -14.78 26.50 2.66
CA VAL A 455 -13.62 25.59 2.55
C VAL A 455 -14.03 24.15 2.85
N SER A 456 -14.82 23.92 3.92
CA SER A 456 -15.29 22.57 4.25
C SER A 456 -16.19 21.97 3.16
N ARG A 457 -17.04 22.81 2.53
CA ARG A 457 -17.88 22.40 1.39
C ARG A 457 -17.01 22.02 0.19
N LEU A 458 -16.04 22.87 -0.17
CA LEU A 458 -15.13 22.62 -1.29
C LEU A 458 -14.24 21.40 -1.06
N VAL A 459 -13.77 21.14 0.17
CA VAL A 459 -13.02 19.91 0.51
C VAL A 459 -13.90 18.67 0.37
N THR A 460 -15.19 18.76 0.74
CA THR A 460 -16.14 17.66 0.55
C THR A 460 -16.40 17.41 -0.93
N GLU A 461 -16.56 18.48 -1.72
CA GLU A 461 -16.70 18.42 -3.18
C GLU A 461 -15.43 17.87 -3.85
N LEU A 462 -14.25 18.22 -3.35
CA LEU A 462 -12.98 17.67 -3.79
C LEU A 462 -12.95 16.16 -3.58
N GLY A 463 -13.32 15.66 -2.40
CA GLY A 463 -13.38 14.22 -2.15
C GLY A 463 -14.34 13.47 -3.10
N ALA A 464 -15.43 14.11 -3.51
CA ALA A 464 -16.40 13.52 -4.44
C ALA A 464 -15.99 13.63 -5.93
N ASN A 465 -15.18 14.64 -6.29
CA ASN A 465 -14.86 14.98 -7.68
C ASN A 465 -13.35 15.10 -7.95
N GLU A 466 -12.52 14.51 -7.08
CA GLU A 466 -11.07 14.68 -7.05
C GLU A 466 -10.43 14.44 -8.41
N VAL A 467 -10.91 13.40 -9.10
CA VAL A 467 -10.43 12.96 -10.39
C VAL A 467 -10.66 14.02 -11.49
N ALA A 468 -11.85 14.62 -11.55
CA ALA A 468 -12.19 15.63 -12.55
C ALA A 468 -11.42 16.93 -12.30
N ILE A 469 -11.30 17.33 -11.03
CA ILE A 469 -10.55 18.52 -10.61
C ILE A 469 -9.06 18.34 -10.91
N ASN A 470 -8.44 17.23 -10.48
CA ASN A 470 -7.03 16.95 -10.72
C ASN A 470 -6.69 16.89 -12.21
N ARG A 471 -7.59 16.32 -13.03
CA ARG A 471 -7.42 16.28 -14.48
C ARG A 471 -7.37 17.68 -15.09
N TRP A 472 -8.32 18.55 -14.72
CA TRP A 472 -8.34 19.92 -15.21
C TRP A 472 -7.08 20.67 -14.76
N VAL A 473 -6.70 20.55 -13.49
CA VAL A 473 -5.50 21.22 -12.96
C VAL A 473 -4.24 20.76 -13.70
N ARG A 474 -4.10 19.46 -14.01
CA ARG A 474 -2.98 18.93 -14.80
C ARG A 474 -3.01 19.41 -16.26
N ALA A 475 -4.17 19.57 -16.88
CA ALA A 475 -4.27 20.06 -18.25
C ALA A 475 -3.84 21.54 -18.42
N GLN A 476 -3.84 22.33 -17.32
CA GLN A 476 -3.45 23.74 -17.33
C GLN A 476 -1.94 23.97 -17.17
N GLY A 477 -1.12 22.90 -17.04
CA GLY A 477 0.33 23.03 -16.90
C GLY A 477 1.05 21.70 -16.97
#